data_AF-A0A851G863-F1
#
_entry.id   AF-A0A851G863-F1
#
_cell.length_a   1.000
_cell.length_b   1.000
_cell.length_c   1.000
_cell.angle_alpha   90.00
_cell.angle_beta   90.00
_cell.angle_gamma   90.00
#
_symmetry.space_group_name_H-M   'P 1'
#
loop_
_entity.id
_entity.type
_entity.pdbx_description
1 polymer ?
#
loop_
_entity_poly.entity_id
_entity_poly.type
_entity_poly.pdbx_seq_one_letter_code
_entity_poly.pdbx_strand_id
1 'polypeptide(L)'
;MEYSIEDWIAAAPVDRVTFRQAVHIILQAIASSDYLQPRMIMKGGMLMGLRYQSSRFTEDIDFSTSLRYADIDEAKFREELTESLQIASDELPYQVLCAVQSITIQPKDVENATFPSFKLKIGYARRNNEGEMNRLRNGQSPNTVKIDYSFNEHSFEMDHISLTNEEELQAYSFTDLVAEKIRSVIQQVERNRSRRQDIYDLNLLMDIVTPDKKECYTILTALLQS
;
A
#
# COMPACT_ATOMS: atom_id res chain seq x y z
N MET A 1 -14.14 7.12 -13.23
CA MET A 1 -13.00 7.26 -14.15
C MET A 1 -11.86 6.50 -13.50
N GLU A 2 -11.29 5.56 -14.22
CA GLU A 2 -10.09 4.84 -13.77
C GLU A 2 -8.87 5.65 -14.22
N TYR A 3 -8.00 6.00 -13.29
CA TYR A 3 -6.78 6.76 -13.56
C TYR A 3 -5.60 5.80 -13.63
N SER A 4 -4.79 5.92 -14.67
CA SER A 4 -3.60 5.08 -14.79
C SER A 4 -2.50 5.54 -13.82
N ILE A 5 -1.68 4.60 -13.38
CA ILE A 5 -0.54 4.88 -12.50
C ILE A 5 0.51 5.77 -13.20
N GLU A 6 0.62 5.72 -14.52
CA GLU A 6 1.47 6.58 -15.33
C GLU A 6 1.06 8.05 -15.21
N ASP A 7 -0.25 8.34 -15.26
CA ASP A 7 -0.77 9.70 -15.06
C ASP A 7 -0.46 10.20 -13.65
N TRP A 8 -0.58 9.32 -12.65
CA TRP A 8 -0.19 9.64 -11.29
C TRP A 8 1.31 9.92 -11.17
N ILE A 9 2.18 9.20 -11.87
CA ILE A 9 3.63 9.50 -11.88
C ILE A 9 3.91 10.81 -12.63
N ALA A 10 3.26 11.06 -13.77
CA ALA A 10 3.45 12.26 -14.58
C ALA A 10 3.03 13.54 -13.84
N ALA A 11 2.01 13.45 -12.98
CA ALA A 11 1.57 14.54 -12.12
C ALA A 11 2.48 14.77 -10.89
N ALA A 12 3.61 14.07 -10.76
CA ALA A 12 4.50 14.24 -9.61
C ALA A 12 5.21 15.60 -9.63
N PRO A 13 5.34 16.27 -8.47
CA PRO A 13 6.38 17.27 -8.28
C PRO A 13 7.77 16.71 -8.64
N VAL A 14 8.67 17.56 -9.15
CA VAL A 14 9.99 17.15 -9.69
C VAL A 14 10.80 16.32 -8.69
N ASP A 15 10.75 16.68 -7.41
CA ASP A 15 11.45 16.00 -6.31
C ASP A 15 10.80 14.67 -5.90
N ARG A 16 9.59 14.39 -6.37
CA ARG A 16 8.80 13.18 -6.05
C ARG A 16 8.69 12.18 -7.19
N VAL A 17 9.15 12.51 -8.39
CA VAL A 17 9.10 11.61 -9.55
C VAL A 17 9.75 10.26 -9.23
N THR A 18 10.97 10.26 -8.70
CA THR A 18 11.70 9.02 -8.35
C THR A 18 10.96 8.21 -7.28
N PHE A 19 10.32 8.88 -6.31
CA PHE A 19 9.50 8.23 -5.31
C PHE A 19 8.27 7.55 -5.94
N ARG A 20 7.52 8.24 -6.82
CA ARG A 20 6.34 7.65 -7.48
C ARG A 20 6.71 6.49 -8.39
N GLN A 21 7.87 6.57 -9.07
CA GLN A 21 8.43 5.45 -9.84
C GLN A 21 8.75 4.24 -8.94
N ALA A 22 9.36 4.46 -7.77
CA ALA A 22 9.62 3.39 -6.82
C ALA A 22 8.32 2.75 -6.28
N VAL A 23 7.29 3.55 -6.01
CA VAL A 23 5.96 3.03 -5.66
C VAL A 23 5.42 2.14 -6.78
N HIS A 24 5.47 2.57 -8.04
CA HIS A 24 5.00 1.74 -9.15
C HIS A 24 5.77 0.42 -9.26
N ILE A 25 7.10 0.44 -9.15
CA ILE A 25 7.90 -0.80 -9.12
C ILE A 25 7.45 -1.75 -8.01
N ILE A 26 7.17 -1.23 -6.81
CA ILE A 26 6.70 -2.04 -5.68
C ILE A 26 5.33 -2.65 -5.98
N LEU A 27 4.39 -1.86 -6.50
CA LEU A 27 3.04 -2.35 -6.80
C LEU A 27 3.07 -3.38 -7.94
N GLN A 28 3.88 -3.14 -8.97
CA GLN A 28 4.09 -4.08 -10.07
C GLN A 28 4.68 -5.40 -9.57
N ALA A 29 5.70 -5.36 -8.72
CA ALA A 29 6.31 -6.55 -8.13
C ALA A 29 5.32 -7.38 -7.31
N ILE A 30 4.40 -6.72 -6.60
CA ILE A 30 3.37 -7.42 -5.83
C ILE A 30 2.32 -8.02 -6.77
N ALA A 31 1.87 -7.27 -7.78
CA ALA A 31 0.84 -7.72 -8.72
C ALA A 31 1.32 -8.90 -9.58
N SER A 32 2.57 -8.90 -10.02
CA SER A 32 3.13 -9.94 -10.89
C SER A 32 3.53 -11.23 -10.16
N SER A 33 3.37 -11.30 -8.83
CA SER A 33 3.77 -12.46 -8.03
C SER A 33 2.54 -13.27 -7.61
N ASP A 34 2.47 -14.52 -8.07
CA ASP A 34 1.44 -15.50 -7.66
C ASP A 34 1.42 -15.74 -6.14
N TYR A 35 2.55 -15.46 -5.46
CA TYR A 35 2.63 -15.55 -4.02
C TYR A 35 2.14 -14.26 -3.33
N LEU A 36 2.55 -13.07 -3.78
CA LEU A 36 2.26 -11.82 -3.08
C LEU A 36 0.87 -11.27 -3.40
N GLN A 37 0.47 -11.28 -4.68
CA GLN A 37 -0.78 -10.68 -5.17
C GLN A 37 -2.02 -11.13 -4.39
N PRO A 38 -2.28 -12.44 -4.17
CA PRO A 38 -3.50 -12.87 -3.48
C PRO A 38 -3.44 -12.65 -1.96
N ARG A 39 -2.28 -12.24 -1.44
CA ARG A 39 -2.07 -12.05 0.01
C ARG A 39 -2.11 -10.57 0.38
N MET A 40 -1.78 -9.68 -0.53
CA MET A 40 -1.57 -8.26 -0.23
C MET A 40 -2.66 -7.39 -0.86
N ILE A 41 -3.62 -6.96 -0.04
CA ILE A 41 -4.72 -6.11 -0.47
C ILE A 41 -4.40 -4.65 -0.13
N MET A 42 -4.29 -3.80 -1.14
CA MET A 42 -3.93 -2.39 -0.99
C MET A 42 -5.04 -1.58 -0.33
N LYS A 43 -4.68 -0.70 0.60
CA LYS A 43 -5.61 0.19 1.30
C LYS A 43 -4.99 1.56 1.57
N GLY A 44 -5.66 2.35 2.41
CA GLY A 44 -5.05 3.53 3.01
C GLY A 44 -4.84 4.70 2.04
N GLY A 45 -3.83 5.52 2.34
CA GLY A 45 -3.65 6.81 1.67
C GLY A 45 -3.06 6.75 0.27
N MET A 46 -2.26 5.72 -0.02
CA MET A 46 -1.68 5.56 -1.34
C MET A 46 -2.78 5.19 -2.35
N LEU A 47 -3.73 4.35 -1.94
CA LEU A 47 -4.90 4.02 -2.74
C LEU A 47 -5.73 5.29 -3.07
N MET A 48 -5.90 6.19 -2.10
CA MET A 48 -6.54 7.48 -2.31
C MET A 48 -5.85 8.32 -3.40
N GLY A 49 -4.52 8.30 -3.42
CA GLY A 49 -3.73 9.02 -4.42
C GLY A 49 -3.86 8.43 -5.83
N LEU A 50 -3.81 7.09 -5.93
CA LEU A 50 -3.86 6.39 -7.21
C LEU A 50 -5.27 6.39 -7.82
N ARG A 51 -6.29 5.99 -7.06
CA ARG A 51 -7.65 5.79 -7.58
C ARG A 51 -8.49 7.06 -7.59
N TYR A 52 -8.29 7.94 -6.61
CA TYR A 52 -9.16 9.12 -6.40
C TYR A 52 -8.43 10.45 -6.58
N GLN A 53 -7.20 10.42 -7.11
CA GLN A 53 -6.35 11.61 -7.34
C GLN A 53 -6.22 12.53 -6.11
N SER A 54 -6.21 11.93 -4.91
CA SER A 54 -6.02 12.70 -3.69
C SER A 54 -4.68 13.44 -3.72
N SER A 55 -4.75 14.76 -3.55
CA SER A 55 -3.59 15.66 -3.54
C SER A 55 -2.82 15.64 -2.21
N ARG A 56 -3.34 14.95 -1.18
CA ARG A 56 -2.70 14.90 0.12
C ARG A 56 -1.35 14.19 0.05
N PHE A 57 -0.43 14.66 0.88
CA PHE A 57 0.88 14.03 1.00
C PHE A 57 0.78 12.65 1.65
N THR A 58 1.35 11.64 0.99
CA THR A 58 1.43 10.25 1.44
C THR A 58 2.77 9.67 0.98
N GLU A 59 3.46 8.96 1.88
CA GLU A 59 4.75 8.30 1.59
C GLU A 59 4.72 6.79 1.83
N ASP A 60 3.77 6.34 2.64
CA ASP A 60 3.65 4.95 3.05
C ASP A 60 2.61 4.24 2.17
N ILE A 61 2.83 2.96 1.93
CA ILE A 61 1.86 2.07 1.27
C ILE A 61 1.27 1.16 2.34
N ASP A 62 -0.05 1.09 2.39
CA ASP A 62 -0.76 0.24 3.35
C ASP A 62 -1.31 -0.98 2.61
N PHE A 63 -1.03 -2.18 3.13
CA PHE A 63 -1.64 -3.43 2.71
C PHE A 63 -2.31 -4.13 3.89
N SER A 64 -3.26 -5.00 3.60
CA SER A 64 -3.87 -5.87 4.60
C SER A 64 -4.06 -7.28 4.06
N THR A 65 -4.27 -8.21 5.00
CA THR A 65 -4.64 -9.59 4.72
C THR A 65 -5.49 -10.17 5.84
N SER A 66 -6.37 -11.09 5.48
CA SER A 66 -7.13 -11.90 6.44
C SER A 66 -6.31 -13.05 7.02
N LEU A 67 -5.14 -13.34 6.44
CA LEU A 67 -4.21 -14.34 6.96
C LEU A 67 -3.70 -13.94 8.34
N ARG A 68 -3.38 -14.95 9.15
CA ARG A 68 -2.64 -14.74 10.40
C ARG A 68 -1.16 -14.76 10.11
N TYR A 69 -0.39 -14.08 10.96
CA TYR A 69 1.07 -14.09 10.87
C TYR A 69 1.64 -15.53 10.86
N ALA A 70 1.10 -16.43 11.68
CA ALA A 70 1.54 -17.82 11.76
C ALA A 70 1.32 -18.62 10.45
N ASP A 71 0.48 -18.11 9.54
CA ASP A 71 0.20 -18.74 8.25
C ASP A 71 1.13 -18.21 7.13
N ILE A 72 2.02 -17.25 7.44
CA ILE A 72 3.04 -16.74 6.52
C ILE A 72 4.43 -17.27 6.89
N ASP A 73 5.08 -17.85 5.90
CA ASP A 73 6.52 -18.12 5.93
C ASP A 73 7.28 -16.82 5.60
N GLU A 74 7.89 -16.18 6.60
CA GLU A 74 8.62 -14.92 6.43
C GLU A 74 9.81 -15.07 5.47
N ALA A 75 10.48 -16.23 5.47
CA ALA A 75 11.64 -16.46 4.61
C ALA A 75 11.20 -16.52 3.14
N LYS A 76 10.13 -17.28 2.86
CA LYS A 76 9.54 -17.34 1.53
C LYS A 76 9.00 -15.97 1.10
N PHE A 77 8.27 -15.27 1.97
CA PHE A 77 7.75 -13.94 1.68
C PHE A 77 8.86 -12.95 1.30
N ARG A 78 9.99 -12.99 2.02
CA ARG A 78 11.16 -12.15 1.71
C ARG A 78 11.77 -12.51 0.36
N GLU A 79 11.93 -13.79 0.06
CA GLU A 79 12.48 -14.29 -1.19
C GLU A 79 11.65 -13.81 -2.38
N GLU A 80 10.34 -14.09 -2.35
CA GLU A 80 9.37 -13.73 -3.38
C GLU A 80 9.34 -12.21 -3.61
N LEU A 81 9.32 -11.41 -2.53
CA LEU A 81 9.36 -9.95 -2.64
C LEU A 81 10.69 -9.44 -3.22
N THR A 82 11.81 -10.06 -2.86
CA THR A 82 13.13 -9.65 -3.35
C THR A 82 13.26 -9.94 -4.84
N GLU A 83 12.89 -11.14 -5.28
CA GLU A 83 12.91 -11.54 -6.68
C GLU A 83 11.97 -10.68 -7.51
N SER A 84 10.73 -10.50 -7.06
CA SER A 84 9.72 -9.73 -7.80
C SER A 84 10.11 -8.25 -7.92
N LEU A 85 10.72 -7.65 -6.89
CA LEU A 85 11.22 -6.27 -6.98
C LEU A 85 12.35 -6.13 -8.00
N GLN A 86 13.23 -7.14 -8.12
CA GLN A 86 14.28 -7.13 -9.12
C GLN A 86 13.70 -7.19 -10.52
N ILE A 87 12.79 -8.14 -10.76
CA ILE A 87 12.09 -8.32 -12.05
C ILE A 87 11.35 -7.03 -12.44
N ALA A 88 10.49 -6.51 -11.57
CA ALA A 88 9.72 -5.30 -11.86
C ALA A 88 10.62 -4.06 -12.10
N SER A 89 11.77 -3.97 -11.42
CA SER A 89 12.72 -2.88 -11.65
C SER A 89 13.46 -2.98 -13.00
N ASP A 90 13.56 -4.19 -13.57
CA ASP A 90 14.15 -4.43 -14.89
C ASP A 90 13.10 -4.31 -16.02
N GLU A 91 11.84 -4.66 -15.76
CA GLU A 91 10.74 -4.58 -16.72
C GLU A 91 10.22 -3.16 -16.95
N LEU A 92 10.07 -2.39 -15.88
CA LEU A 92 9.56 -1.02 -15.98
C LEU A 92 10.61 -0.09 -16.59
N PRO A 93 10.22 0.92 -17.38
CA PRO A 93 11.14 1.77 -18.15
C PRO A 93 11.93 2.77 -17.29
N TYR A 94 11.94 2.61 -15.97
CA TYR A 94 12.54 3.54 -15.03
C TYR A 94 14.03 3.24 -14.81
N GLN A 95 14.83 4.30 -14.69
CA GLN A 95 16.22 4.18 -14.25
C GLN A 95 16.32 4.10 -12.72
N VAL A 96 15.42 3.32 -12.10
CA VAL A 96 15.28 3.17 -10.65
C VAL A 96 15.30 1.68 -10.30
N LEU A 97 16.01 1.32 -9.23
CA LEU A 97 16.03 -0.01 -8.66
C LEU A 97 15.45 0.03 -7.25
N CYS A 98 14.66 -0.97 -6.89
CA CYS A 98 14.14 -1.18 -5.54
C CYS A 98 14.75 -2.42 -4.89
N ALA A 99 14.97 -2.40 -3.58
CA ALA A 99 15.42 -3.57 -2.82
C ALA A 99 14.86 -3.56 -1.39
N VAL A 100 14.60 -4.74 -0.85
CA VAL A 100 14.18 -4.90 0.55
C VAL A 100 15.33 -4.51 1.48
N GLN A 101 15.16 -3.48 2.32
CA GLN A 101 16.12 -3.12 3.36
C GLN A 101 15.82 -3.77 4.71
N SER A 102 14.54 -3.85 5.07
CA SER A 102 14.13 -4.50 6.32
C SER A 102 12.69 -4.98 6.24
N ILE A 103 12.40 -6.08 6.93
CA ILE A 103 11.06 -6.55 7.26
C ILE A 103 11.08 -6.78 8.77
N THR A 104 10.15 -6.17 9.49
CA THR A 104 10.06 -6.32 10.95
C THR A 104 8.61 -6.49 11.35
N ILE A 105 8.32 -7.47 12.21
CA ILE A 105 6.98 -7.67 12.77
C ILE A 105 6.72 -6.71 13.93
N GLN A 106 5.52 -6.15 14.00
CA GLN A 106 5.04 -5.36 15.13
C GLN A 106 3.60 -5.73 15.51
N PRO A 107 3.26 -5.76 16.82
CA PRO A 107 4.17 -5.64 17.95
C PRO A 107 5.11 -6.85 18.05
N LYS A 108 6.20 -6.73 18.83
CA LYS A 108 7.18 -7.82 19.00
C LYS A 108 6.55 -9.08 19.61
N ASP A 109 5.58 -8.89 20.49
CA ASP A 109 4.77 -9.97 21.06
C ASP A 109 3.64 -10.34 20.09
N VAL A 110 4.03 -10.99 18.99
CA VAL A 110 3.11 -11.31 17.88
C VAL A 110 2.07 -12.36 18.27
N GLU A 111 2.41 -13.27 19.21
CA GLU A 111 1.51 -14.35 19.64
C GLU A 111 0.26 -13.84 20.33
N ASN A 112 0.38 -12.73 21.07
CA ASN A 112 -0.74 -12.08 21.75
C ASN A 112 -1.32 -10.89 20.98
N ALA A 113 -0.78 -10.57 19.80
CA ALA A 113 -1.21 -9.44 19.01
C ALA A 113 -2.52 -9.72 18.28
N THR A 114 -3.52 -8.85 18.44
CA THR A 114 -4.78 -8.96 17.70
C THR A 114 -4.63 -8.62 16.21
N PHE A 115 -3.83 -7.59 15.91
CA PHE A 115 -3.59 -7.12 14.53
C PHE A 115 -2.09 -6.84 14.36
N PRO A 116 -1.25 -7.88 14.24
CA PRO A 116 0.16 -7.66 13.97
C PRO A 116 0.35 -7.12 12.55
N SER A 117 1.52 -6.58 12.26
CA SER A 117 1.84 -6.04 10.93
C SER A 117 3.32 -6.19 10.62
N PHE A 118 3.64 -6.54 9.38
CA PHE A 118 4.98 -6.32 8.86
C PHE A 118 5.17 -4.83 8.58
N LYS A 119 6.21 -4.25 9.17
CA LYS A 119 6.77 -2.96 8.76
C LYS A 119 7.93 -3.23 7.82
N LEU A 120 7.74 -2.97 6.54
CA LEU A 120 8.78 -3.12 5.53
C LEU A 120 9.39 -1.76 5.22
N LYS A 121 10.68 -1.79 4.87
CA LYS A 121 11.36 -0.67 4.23
C LYS A 121 11.92 -1.16 2.92
N ILE A 122 11.46 -0.57 1.83
CA ILE A 122 11.98 -0.81 0.49
C ILE A 122 12.84 0.39 0.13
N GLY A 123 14.13 0.15 0.00
CA GLY A 123 15.05 1.16 -0.48
C GLY A 123 14.90 1.32 -1.98
N TYR A 124 15.12 2.53 -2.48
CA TYR A 124 15.25 2.76 -3.91
C TYR A 124 16.47 3.62 -4.24
N ALA A 125 16.99 3.46 -5.44
CA ALA A 125 18.15 4.19 -5.96
C ALA A 125 18.05 4.40 -7.47
N ARG A 126 18.61 5.51 -7.95
CA ARG A 126 18.77 5.75 -9.38
C ARG A 126 19.95 4.96 -9.93
N ARG A 127 19.75 4.24 -11.04
CA ARG A 127 20.78 3.39 -11.68
C ARG A 127 22.03 4.19 -12.08
N ASN A 128 21.86 5.45 -12.47
CA ASN A 128 22.93 6.34 -12.89
C ASN A 128 23.68 7.01 -11.72
N ASN A 129 23.33 6.70 -10.46
CA ASN A 129 23.99 7.24 -9.28
C ASN A 129 24.68 6.12 -8.50
N GLU A 130 25.98 5.95 -8.69
CA GLU A 130 26.79 4.91 -8.04
C GLU A 130 26.72 4.97 -6.50
N GLY A 131 26.64 6.18 -5.93
CA GLY A 131 26.54 6.38 -4.49
C GLY A 131 25.21 5.87 -3.92
N GLU A 132 24.10 6.16 -4.60
CA GLU A 132 22.78 5.61 -4.23
C GLU A 132 22.76 4.09 -4.39
N MET A 133 23.31 3.58 -5.50
CA MET A 133 23.37 2.14 -5.79
C MET A 133 24.19 1.36 -4.75
N ASN A 134 25.36 1.88 -4.36
CA ASN A 134 26.18 1.25 -3.32
C ASN A 134 25.45 1.21 -1.97
N ARG A 135 24.74 2.28 -1.61
CA ARG A 135 23.93 2.30 -0.38
C ARG A 135 22.75 1.34 -0.46
N LEU A 136 22.07 1.25 -1.60
CA LEU A 136 20.95 0.32 -1.80
C LEU A 136 21.40 -1.14 -1.61
N ARG A 137 22.50 -1.53 -2.27
CA ARG A 137 23.10 -2.89 -2.16
C ARG A 137 23.47 -3.26 -0.73
N ASN A 138 23.88 -2.28 0.07
CA ASN A 138 24.25 -2.48 1.48
C ASN A 138 23.05 -2.39 2.44
N GLY A 139 21.81 -2.27 1.93
CA GLY A 139 20.61 -2.12 2.77
C GLY A 139 20.53 -0.77 3.50
N GLN A 140 21.23 0.25 3.00
CA GLN A 140 21.44 1.56 3.63
C GLN A 140 20.94 2.73 2.78
N SER A 141 20.01 2.49 1.83
CA SER A 141 19.43 3.59 1.06
C SER A 141 18.77 4.60 2.00
N PRO A 142 19.05 5.91 1.85
CA PRO A 142 18.34 6.96 2.58
C PRO A 142 16.93 7.18 2.01
N ASN A 143 16.70 6.73 0.77
CA ASN A 143 15.47 6.88 0.03
C ASN A 143 14.66 5.59 0.18
N THR A 144 13.56 5.64 0.93
CA THR A 144 12.75 4.44 1.22
C THR A 144 11.27 4.69 0.98
N VAL A 145 10.58 3.69 0.47
CA VAL A 145 9.13 3.55 0.59
C VAL A 145 8.87 2.62 1.77
N LYS A 146 8.01 3.04 2.71
CA LYS A 146 7.60 2.17 3.82
C LYS A 146 6.32 1.47 3.43
N ILE A 147 6.24 0.21 3.83
CA ILE A 147 5.02 -0.58 3.65
C ILE A 147 4.55 -1.05 5.02
N ASP A 148 3.29 -0.78 5.32
CA ASP A 148 2.60 -1.30 6.48
C ASP A 148 1.66 -2.42 6.03
N TYR A 149 2.00 -3.67 6.33
CA TYR A 149 1.22 -4.83 5.91
C TYR A 149 0.58 -5.50 7.12
N SER A 150 -0.72 -5.25 7.30
CA SER A 150 -1.49 -5.66 8.49
C SER A 150 -2.14 -7.03 8.32
N PHE A 151 -2.07 -7.84 9.38
CA PHE A 151 -2.65 -9.18 9.44
C PHE A 151 -3.97 -9.19 10.21
N ASN A 152 -4.71 -10.30 10.07
CA ASN A 152 -6.01 -10.53 10.72
C ASN A 152 -7.07 -9.48 10.33
N GLU A 153 -6.92 -8.83 9.18
CA GLU A 153 -7.86 -7.83 8.70
C GLU A 153 -8.79 -8.42 7.64
N HIS A 154 -10.08 -8.37 7.92
CA HIS A 154 -11.11 -8.78 6.97
C HIS A 154 -11.51 -7.62 6.07
N SER A 155 -11.35 -7.80 4.76
CA SER A 155 -11.99 -6.99 3.72
C SER A 155 -13.31 -7.63 3.30
N PHE A 156 -14.35 -6.83 3.08
CA PHE A 156 -15.68 -7.31 2.68
C PHE A 156 -15.80 -7.38 1.16
N GLU A 157 -15.47 -6.28 0.50
CA GLU A 157 -15.53 -6.18 -0.94
C GLU A 157 -14.16 -5.72 -1.45
N MET A 158 -13.53 -6.57 -2.25
CA MET A 158 -12.30 -6.24 -2.94
C MET A 158 -12.62 -5.62 -4.29
N ASP A 159 -11.75 -4.71 -4.69
CA ASP A 159 -11.72 -4.11 -6.02
C ASP A 159 -10.30 -4.28 -6.57
N HIS A 160 -10.08 -3.94 -7.84
CA HIS A 160 -8.79 -4.08 -8.49
C HIS A 160 -8.27 -2.73 -9.00
N ILE A 161 -6.96 -2.54 -8.98
CA ILE A 161 -6.31 -1.43 -9.66
C ILE A 161 -5.53 -2.02 -10.83
N SER A 162 -5.79 -1.57 -12.04
CA SER A 162 -4.97 -1.91 -13.19
C SER A 162 -3.61 -1.20 -13.14
N LEU A 163 -2.55 -1.97 -13.38
CA LEU A 163 -1.16 -1.51 -13.48
C LEU A 163 -0.67 -1.66 -14.93
N THR A 164 0.64 -1.47 -15.15
CA THR A 164 1.27 -1.72 -16.45
C THR A 164 1.10 -3.19 -16.86
N ASN A 165 1.01 -3.44 -18.17
CA ASN A 165 0.86 -4.78 -18.76
C ASN A 165 -0.42 -5.52 -18.37
N GLU A 166 -1.50 -4.79 -18.04
CA GLU A 166 -2.80 -5.37 -17.64
C GLU A 166 -2.73 -6.19 -16.34
N GLU A 167 -1.66 -6.04 -15.55
CA GLU A 167 -1.56 -6.64 -14.23
C GLU A 167 -2.52 -5.97 -13.26
N GLU A 168 -3.14 -6.76 -12.37
CA GLU A 168 -4.14 -6.27 -11.43
C GLU A 168 -3.70 -6.47 -9.98
N LEU A 169 -3.77 -5.39 -9.22
CA LEU A 169 -3.53 -5.40 -7.78
C LEU A 169 -4.85 -5.37 -7.01
N GLN A 170 -5.00 -6.28 -6.04
CA GLN A 170 -6.13 -6.25 -5.12
C GLN A 170 -6.10 -4.99 -4.26
N ALA A 171 -7.24 -4.35 -4.08
CA ALA A 171 -7.39 -3.15 -3.27
C ALA A 171 -8.76 -3.11 -2.57
N TYR A 172 -8.87 -2.26 -1.55
CA TYR A 172 -10.16 -2.01 -0.91
C TYR A 172 -11.13 -1.38 -1.92
N SER A 173 -12.36 -1.87 -1.91
CA SER A 173 -13.49 -1.20 -2.54
C SER A 173 -13.74 0.18 -1.93
N PHE A 174 -14.56 0.98 -2.61
CA PHE A 174 -15.06 2.24 -2.06
C PHE A 174 -15.70 2.06 -0.67
N THR A 175 -16.55 1.04 -0.49
CA THR A 175 -17.27 0.81 0.76
C THR A 175 -16.33 0.45 1.92
N ASP A 176 -15.34 -0.40 1.67
CA ASP A 176 -14.34 -0.77 2.69
C ASP A 176 -13.43 0.41 3.04
N LEU A 177 -13.03 1.20 2.03
CA LEU A 177 -12.21 2.39 2.25
C LEU A 177 -12.94 3.43 3.10
N VAL A 178 -14.22 3.70 2.83
CA VAL A 178 -15.04 4.61 3.65
C VAL A 178 -15.20 4.05 5.07
N ALA A 179 -15.52 2.77 5.23
CA ALA A 179 -15.69 2.14 6.54
C ALA A 179 -14.40 2.21 7.38
N GLU A 180 -13.24 1.95 6.78
CA GLU A 180 -11.92 2.05 7.43
C GLU A 180 -11.64 3.47 7.95
N LYS A 181 -11.97 4.49 7.15
CA LYS A 181 -11.76 5.90 7.51
C LYS A 181 -12.71 6.34 8.63
N ILE A 182 -13.99 5.95 8.57
CA ILE A 182 -14.95 6.24 9.65
C ILE A 182 -14.50 5.54 10.94
N ARG A 183 -14.14 4.26 10.90
CA ARG A 183 -13.62 3.52 12.08
C ARG A 183 -12.42 4.25 12.67
N SER A 184 -11.47 4.66 11.82
CA SER A 184 -10.28 5.39 12.23
C SER A 184 -10.61 6.68 12.99
N VAL A 185 -11.60 7.44 12.51
CA VAL A 185 -12.10 8.68 13.15
C VAL A 185 -12.81 8.37 14.47
N ILE A 186 -13.66 7.35 14.53
CA ILE A 186 -14.36 6.96 15.78
C ILE A 186 -13.35 6.58 16.88
N GLN A 187 -12.34 5.77 16.53
CA GLN A 187 -11.32 5.30 17.46
C GLN A 187 -10.30 6.39 17.87
N GLN A 188 -10.36 7.59 17.29
CA GLN A 188 -9.33 8.61 17.46
C GLN A 188 -9.17 9.07 18.92
N VAL A 189 -10.28 9.16 19.65
CA VAL A 189 -10.32 9.66 21.04
C VAL A 189 -9.65 8.64 21.97
N GLU A 190 -10.04 7.37 21.86
CA GLU A 190 -9.47 6.28 22.65
C GLU A 190 -7.98 6.11 22.39
N ARG A 191 -7.55 6.25 21.12
CA ARG A 191 -6.14 6.10 20.72
C ARG A 191 -5.30 7.37 20.93
N ASN A 192 -5.91 8.48 21.35
CA ASN A 192 -5.28 9.81 21.46
C ASN A 192 -4.51 10.21 20.19
N ARG A 193 -5.18 10.15 19.03
CA ARG A 193 -4.61 10.48 17.72
C ARG A 193 -5.47 11.51 16.99
N SER A 194 -4.84 12.35 16.19
CA SER A 194 -5.56 13.20 15.22
C SER A 194 -5.77 12.44 13.92
N ARG A 195 -6.99 12.51 13.38
CA ARG A 195 -7.39 11.83 12.13
C ARG A 195 -7.85 12.81 11.04
N ARG A 196 -7.20 13.98 10.97
CA ARG A 196 -7.53 15.04 9.98
C ARG A 196 -7.46 14.55 8.52
N GLN A 197 -6.54 13.64 8.22
CA GLN A 197 -6.42 13.06 6.87
C GLN A 197 -7.60 12.14 6.57
N ASP A 198 -8.09 11.38 7.55
CA ASP A 198 -9.26 10.54 7.37
C ASP A 198 -10.53 11.38 7.12
N ILE A 199 -10.67 12.53 7.78
CA ILE A 199 -11.76 13.50 7.50
C ILE A 199 -11.66 14.08 6.07
N TYR A 200 -10.45 14.47 5.67
CA TYR A 200 -10.20 14.96 4.30
C TYR A 200 -10.54 13.89 3.25
N ASP A 201 -10.07 12.66 3.47
CA ASP A 201 -10.30 11.54 2.57
C ASP A 201 -11.80 11.22 2.46
N LEU A 202 -12.54 11.24 3.58
CA LEU A 202 -13.99 11.07 3.57
C LEU A 202 -14.71 12.17 2.77
N ASN A 203 -14.34 13.44 2.97
CA ASN A 203 -14.94 14.52 2.19
C ASN A 203 -14.69 14.33 0.69
N LEU A 204 -13.45 14.05 0.30
CA LEU A 204 -13.08 13.81 -1.09
C LEU A 204 -13.87 12.64 -1.70
N LEU A 205 -13.98 11.52 -0.97
CA LEU A 205 -14.74 10.35 -1.42
C LEU A 205 -16.22 10.68 -1.65
N MET A 206 -16.84 11.45 -0.75
CA MET A 206 -18.25 11.85 -0.86
C MET A 206 -18.48 12.89 -1.98
N ASP A 207 -17.48 13.69 -2.33
CA ASP A 207 -17.54 14.61 -3.48
C ASP A 207 -17.49 13.86 -4.83
N ILE A 208 -16.86 12.68 -4.86
CA ILE A 208 -16.69 11.86 -6.07
C ILE A 208 -17.83 10.86 -6.23
N VAL A 209 -18.24 10.21 -5.13
CA VAL A 209 -19.23 9.12 -5.12
C VAL A 209 -20.32 9.45 -4.13
N THR A 210 -21.58 9.41 -4.60
CA THR A 210 -22.75 9.45 -3.73
C THR A 210 -23.23 8.03 -3.48
N PRO A 211 -23.02 7.44 -2.29
CA PRO A 211 -23.40 6.07 -2.04
C PRO A 211 -24.91 5.89 -2.08
N ASP A 212 -25.37 4.80 -2.70
CA ASP A 212 -26.75 4.38 -2.62
C ASP A 212 -27.08 3.70 -1.28
N LYS A 213 -28.35 3.31 -1.07
CA LYS A 213 -28.78 2.66 0.18
C LYS A 213 -28.07 1.33 0.44
N LYS A 214 -27.76 0.57 -0.61
CA LYS A 214 -27.08 -0.72 -0.50
C LYS A 214 -25.62 -0.48 -0.09
N GLU A 215 -24.94 0.47 -0.73
CA GLU A 215 -23.57 0.86 -0.38
C GLU A 215 -23.48 1.41 1.04
N CYS A 216 -24.43 2.24 1.48
CA CYS A 216 -24.52 2.67 2.89
C CYS A 216 -24.65 1.49 3.86
N TYR A 217 -25.43 0.47 3.50
CA TYR A 217 -25.57 -0.73 4.31
C TYR A 217 -24.29 -1.58 4.34
N THR A 218 -23.60 -1.71 3.19
CA THR A 218 -22.30 -2.38 3.10
C THR A 218 -21.26 -1.66 3.96
N ILE A 219 -21.17 -0.32 3.87
CA ILE A 219 -20.27 0.50 4.71
C ILE A 219 -20.54 0.25 6.20
N LEU A 220 -21.80 0.27 6.62
CA LEU A 220 -22.17 0.01 8.02
C LEU A 220 -21.80 -1.41 8.46
N THR A 221 -22.04 -2.40 7.60
CA THR A 221 -21.73 -3.80 7.89
C THR A 221 -20.22 -3.99 8.04
N ALA A 222 -19.44 -3.45 7.09
CA ALA A 222 -17.99 -3.45 7.14
C ALA A 222 -17.48 -2.77 8.42
N LEU A 223 -18.07 -1.63 8.81
CA LEU A 223 -17.71 -0.90 10.02
C LEU A 223 -17.85 -1.75 11.30
N LEU A 224 -18.90 -2.55 11.39
CA LEU A 224 -19.23 -3.35 12.58
C LEU A 224 -18.47 -4.68 12.67
N GLN A 225 -17.97 -5.19 11.55
CA GLN A 225 -17.41 -6.54 11.44
C GLN A 225 -15.90 -6.58 11.18
N SER A 226 -15.26 -5.44 10.89
CA SER A 226 -13.79 -5.30 10.83
C SER A 226 -13.20 -4.44 11.93
#